data_AF-A0A9D8WPB7-F1
#
_entry.id   AF-A0A9D8WPB7-F1
#
_cell.length_a   1.000
_cell.length_b   1.000
_cell.length_c   1.000
_cell.angle_alpha   90.00
_cell.angle_beta   90.00
_cell.angle_gamma   90.00
#
_symmetry.space_group_name_H-M   'P 1'
#
loop_
_entity.id
_entity.type
_entity.pdbx_description
1 polymer ?
#
loop_
_entity_poly.entity_id
_entity_poly.type
_entity_poly.pdbx_seq_one_letter_code
_entity_poly.pdbx_strand_id
1 'polypeptide(L)'
;MTKNDLPADQRPDVLPDDVEASRAPLLDHLNELRSRLMKALIAFAIATIACFFFAGPIFNILVEPFMEAFRNSEISEDPRLIYTAPLEFFFVKLKIALFAGLFVSFPIMAWQIYAFVAPGLYKNERGAFWPFLVSAPALFTIGVLFVFYVMMPLVMAFALSQQQAGGMDAVQIEAQIKVSEYLSLSIALMTAFGLSFQLPVVLALLGRAGLVSAETLRKGRKYAIVGILAVAAFATPPDFISQIMLTVPVYGLYEISIWIVSVMERKAAEEEAELNKA
;
A
#
# COMPACT_ATOMS: atom_id res chain seq x y z
N MET A 1 39.41 10.43 41.81
CA MET A 1 38.50 9.50 42.51
C MET A 1 37.44 9.06 41.51
N THR A 2 37.51 7.81 41.10
CA THR A 2 36.56 7.16 40.19
C THR A 2 35.25 6.92 40.92
N LYS A 3 34.11 6.96 40.21
CA LYS A 3 32.73 6.81 40.76
C LYS A 3 32.49 5.55 41.62
N ASN A 4 33.45 4.64 41.71
CA ASN A 4 33.38 3.38 42.45
C ASN A 4 33.98 3.44 43.88
N ASP A 5 34.51 4.59 44.31
CA ASP A 5 35.20 4.74 45.61
C ASP A 5 34.34 5.46 46.69
N LEU A 6 33.03 5.57 46.49
CA LEU A 6 32.12 6.17 47.46
C LEU A 6 31.55 5.11 48.43
N PRO A 7 31.44 5.39 49.75
CA PRO A 7 30.83 4.48 50.71
C PRO A 7 29.39 4.13 50.30
N ALA A 8 28.92 2.93 50.69
CA ALA A 8 27.68 2.35 50.19
C ALA A 8 26.42 3.21 50.43
N ASP A 9 26.47 4.19 51.34
CA ASP A 9 25.38 5.13 51.66
C ASP A 9 25.38 6.43 50.81
N GLN A 10 26.38 6.63 49.95
CA GLN A 10 26.50 7.81 49.06
C GLN A 10 26.39 7.47 47.57
N ARG A 11 25.99 6.24 47.23
CA ARG A 11 25.59 5.95 45.85
C ARG A 11 24.26 6.66 45.60
N PRO A 12 24.11 7.44 44.52
CA PRO A 12 22.80 8.00 44.19
C PRO A 12 21.85 6.82 43.96
N ASP A 13 20.91 6.65 44.88
CA ASP A 13 19.81 5.74 44.72
C ASP A 13 19.09 6.16 43.45
N VAL A 14 19.13 5.32 42.41
CA VAL A 14 18.25 5.49 41.26
C VAL A 14 16.84 5.24 41.80
N LEU A 15 16.16 6.33 42.16
CA LEU A 15 14.84 6.31 42.77
C LEU A 15 13.88 5.55 41.84
N PRO A 16 13.00 4.68 42.39
CA PRO A 16 11.93 4.02 41.63
C PRO A 16 11.02 5.00 40.87
N ASP A 17 11.01 6.27 41.29
CA ASP A 17 10.16 7.35 40.76
C ASP A 17 10.48 7.72 39.31
N ASP A 18 11.73 7.57 38.84
CA ASP A 18 12.10 7.88 37.44
C ASP A 18 11.54 6.85 36.45
N VAL A 19 11.34 5.60 36.90
CA VAL A 19 10.74 4.52 36.09
C VAL A 19 9.21 4.65 36.07
N GLU A 20 8.60 5.03 37.20
CA GLU A 20 7.15 5.20 37.33
C GLU A 20 6.66 6.45 36.57
N ALA A 21 7.43 7.54 36.59
CA ALA A 21 7.18 8.76 35.82
C ALA A 21 7.33 8.56 34.29
N SER A 22 8.13 7.58 33.85
CA SER A 22 8.23 7.18 32.43
C SER A 22 7.13 6.20 32.01
N ARG A 23 6.58 5.40 32.94
CA ARG A 23 5.47 4.48 32.69
C ARG A 23 4.12 5.17 32.51
N ALA A 24 3.81 6.20 33.32
CA ALA A 24 2.56 6.96 33.21
C ALA A 24 2.31 7.52 31.78
N PRO A 25 3.25 8.24 31.13
CA PRO A 25 3.06 8.76 29.77
C PRO A 25 3.00 7.69 28.68
N LEU A 26 3.62 6.51 28.88
CA LEU A 26 3.50 5.38 27.95
C LEU A 26 2.14 4.69 28.04
N LEU A 27 1.59 4.53 29.24
CA LEU A 27 0.24 3.97 29.43
C LEU A 27 -0.83 4.89 28.84
N ASP A 28 -0.67 6.21 28.97
CA ASP A 28 -1.57 7.19 28.37
C ASP A 28 -1.53 7.14 26.84
N HIS A 29 -0.33 7.00 26.24
CA HIS A 29 -0.18 6.86 24.79
C HIS A 29 -0.78 5.54 24.26
N LEU A 30 -0.66 4.44 25.01
CA LEU A 30 -1.29 3.16 24.65
C LEU A 30 -2.81 3.21 24.74
N ASN A 31 -3.36 3.88 25.75
CA ASN A 31 -4.81 4.09 25.88
C ASN A 31 -5.37 4.96 24.74
N GLU A 32 -4.60 5.97 24.32
CA GLU A 32 -4.93 6.79 23.17
C GLU A 32 -4.93 5.98 21.86
N LEU A 33 -3.90 5.16 21.63
CA LEU A 33 -3.81 4.26 20.48
C LEU A 33 -5.02 3.34 20.40
N ARG A 34 -5.39 2.69 21.51
CA ARG A 34 -6.53 1.77 21.57
C ARG A 34 -7.83 2.47 21.21
N SER A 35 -8.09 3.65 21.78
CA SER A 35 -9.32 4.42 21.52
C SER A 35 -9.45 4.80 20.05
N ARG A 36 -8.35 5.26 19.43
CA ARG A 36 -8.30 5.66 18.02
C ARG A 36 -8.44 4.48 17.09
N LEU A 37 -7.77 3.36 17.39
CA LEU A 37 -7.88 2.12 16.65
C LEU A 37 -9.33 1.60 16.68
N MET A 38 -10.00 1.67 17.83
CA MET A 38 -11.40 1.25 17.95
C MET A 38 -12.34 2.10 17.09
N LYS A 39 -12.15 3.43 17.07
CA LYS A 39 -12.92 4.34 16.20
C LYS A 39 -12.68 4.04 14.72
N ALA A 40 -11.43 3.78 14.33
CA ALA A 40 -11.09 3.39 12.96
C ALA A 40 -11.73 2.05 12.56
N LEU A 41 -11.70 1.05 13.44
CA LEU A 41 -12.33 -0.25 13.21
C LEU A 41 -13.86 -0.15 13.12
N ILE A 42 -14.50 0.65 13.97
CA ILE A 42 -15.95 0.87 13.90
C ILE A 42 -16.32 1.55 12.58
N ALA A 43 -15.58 2.59 12.18
CA ALA A 43 -15.81 3.27 10.91
C ALA A 43 -15.64 2.31 9.71
N PHE A 44 -14.59 1.48 9.73
CA PHE A 44 -14.36 0.44 8.72
C PHE A 44 -15.47 -0.61 8.69
N ALA A 45 -15.95 -1.07 9.84
CA ALA A 45 -17.04 -2.04 9.92
C ALA A 45 -18.35 -1.47 9.36
N ILE A 46 -18.71 -0.23 9.72
CA ILE A 46 -19.90 0.45 9.19
C ILE A 46 -19.78 0.63 7.67
N ALA A 47 -18.63 1.10 7.19
CA ALA A 47 -18.37 1.27 5.76
C ALA A 47 -18.46 -0.07 4.99
N THR A 48 -17.89 -1.13 5.54
CA THR A 48 -17.95 -2.49 4.97
C THR A 48 -19.39 -2.97 4.86
N ILE A 49 -20.19 -2.82 5.92
CA ILE A 49 -21.61 -3.22 5.92
C ILE A 49 -22.38 -2.42 4.86
N ALA A 50 -22.15 -1.11 4.77
CA ALA A 50 -22.76 -0.27 3.74
C ALA A 50 -22.36 -0.75 2.33
N CYS A 51 -21.06 -0.96 2.07
CA CYS A 51 -20.55 -1.45 0.79
C CYS A 51 -21.07 -2.84 0.42
N PHE A 52 -21.39 -3.69 1.39
CA PHE A 52 -21.97 -5.02 1.12
C PHE A 52 -23.31 -4.93 0.37
N PHE A 53 -24.16 -3.97 0.72
CA PHE A 53 -25.42 -3.74 0.01
C PHE A 53 -25.21 -3.25 -1.42
N PHE A 54 -24.08 -2.59 -1.69
CA PHE A 54 -23.69 -2.10 -3.03
C PHE A 54 -22.70 -3.02 -3.75
N ALA A 55 -22.43 -4.23 -3.25
CA ALA A 55 -21.40 -5.10 -3.80
C ALA A 55 -21.67 -5.53 -5.25
N GLY A 56 -22.94 -5.64 -5.66
CA GLY A 56 -23.31 -5.97 -7.05
C GLY A 56 -22.89 -4.89 -8.06
N PRO A 57 -23.31 -3.62 -7.87
CA PRO A 57 -22.82 -2.52 -8.68
C PRO A 57 -21.29 -2.38 -8.70
N ILE A 58 -20.64 -2.51 -7.54
CA ILE A 58 -19.18 -2.43 -7.44
C ILE A 58 -18.51 -3.58 -8.22
N PHE A 59 -19.08 -4.79 -8.16
CA PHE A 59 -18.62 -5.93 -8.95
C PHE A 59 -18.68 -5.66 -10.45
N ASN A 60 -19.77 -5.06 -10.95
CA ASN A 60 -19.90 -4.77 -12.38
C ASN A 60 -18.83 -3.78 -12.85
N ILE A 61 -18.46 -2.80 -12.02
CA ILE A 61 -17.33 -1.91 -12.29
C ILE A 61 -16.03 -2.71 -12.30
N LEU A 62 -15.79 -3.54 -11.29
CA LEU A 62 -14.58 -4.37 -11.17
C LEU A 62 -14.37 -5.33 -12.34
N VAL A 63 -15.42 -5.76 -13.03
CA VAL A 63 -15.36 -6.68 -14.19
C VAL A 63 -15.19 -5.94 -15.52
N GLU A 64 -15.32 -4.62 -15.55
CA GLU A 64 -15.15 -3.84 -16.78
C GLU A 64 -13.79 -4.06 -17.49
N PRO A 65 -12.64 -4.09 -16.79
CA PRO A 65 -11.34 -4.37 -17.44
C PRO A 65 -11.28 -5.76 -18.09
N PHE A 66 -11.96 -6.74 -17.49
CA PHE A 66 -12.10 -8.08 -18.07
C PHE A 66 -12.94 -8.05 -19.35
N MET A 67 -14.08 -7.35 -19.34
CA MET A 67 -14.89 -7.20 -20.54
C MET A 67 -14.14 -6.47 -21.65
N GLU A 68 -13.34 -5.47 -21.32
CA GLU A 68 -12.52 -4.74 -22.28
C GLU A 68 -11.42 -5.63 -22.90
N ALA A 69 -10.76 -6.46 -22.09
CA ALA A 69 -9.78 -7.42 -22.59
C ALA A 69 -10.39 -8.43 -23.59
N PHE A 70 -11.63 -8.89 -23.35
CA PHE A 70 -12.37 -9.75 -24.28
C PHE A 70 -12.82 -9.02 -25.55
N ARG A 71 -13.20 -7.75 -25.46
CA ARG A 71 -13.56 -6.95 -26.65
C ARG A 71 -12.37 -6.70 -27.56
N ASN A 72 -11.18 -6.57 -26.96
CA ASN A 72 -9.93 -6.32 -27.68
C ASN A 72 -9.24 -7.60 -28.16
N SER A 73 -9.70 -8.79 -27.73
CA SER A 73 -9.22 -10.06 -28.26
C SER A 73 -10.03 -10.47 -29.49
N GLU A 74 -9.41 -11.20 -30.43
CA GLU A 74 -10.09 -11.72 -31.64
C GLU A 74 -11.07 -12.89 -31.33
N ILE A 75 -11.42 -13.08 -30.06
CA ILE A 75 -12.25 -14.18 -29.59
C ILE A 75 -13.72 -13.80 -29.79
N SER A 76 -14.43 -14.57 -30.62
CA SER A 76 -15.83 -14.30 -31.00
C SER A 76 -16.87 -14.70 -29.94
N GLU A 77 -16.43 -15.01 -28.72
CA GLU A 77 -17.30 -15.49 -27.63
C GLU A 77 -17.60 -14.39 -26.62
N ASP A 78 -18.80 -14.46 -26.02
CA ASP A 78 -19.19 -13.53 -24.97
C ASP A 78 -18.31 -13.73 -23.71
N PRO A 79 -17.81 -12.66 -23.08
CA PRO A 79 -17.10 -12.75 -21.82
C PRO A 79 -18.00 -13.37 -20.74
N ARG A 80 -17.59 -14.51 -20.18
CA ARG A 80 -18.32 -15.22 -19.13
C ARG A 80 -17.41 -15.54 -17.96
N LEU A 81 -17.90 -15.24 -16.75
CA LEU A 81 -17.28 -15.68 -15.50
C LEU A 81 -18.15 -16.76 -14.87
N ILE A 82 -17.51 -17.85 -14.45
CA ILE A 82 -18.21 -18.97 -13.82
C ILE A 82 -17.99 -18.96 -12.30
N TYR A 83 -18.92 -19.54 -11.55
CA TYR A 83 -18.68 -19.93 -10.17
C TYR A 83 -18.91 -21.43 -10.05
N THR A 84 -18.10 -22.08 -9.23
CA THR A 84 -18.09 -23.54 -9.09
C THR A 84 -18.68 -24.01 -7.77
N ALA A 85 -18.69 -23.15 -6.74
CA ALA A 85 -19.29 -23.46 -5.45
C ALA A 85 -20.56 -22.61 -5.18
N PRO A 86 -21.58 -23.16 -4.48
CA PRO A 86 -22.86 -22.46 -4.25
C PRO A 86 -22.73 -21.12 -3.51
N LEU A 87 -21.79 -21.02 -2.56
CA LEU A 87 -21.56 -19.81 -1.76
C LEU A 87 -20.40 -18.94 -2.28
N GLU A 88 -19.79 -19.30 -3.40
CA GLU A 88 -18.63 -18.59 -3.95
C GLU A 88 -18.94 -17.11 -4.17
N PHE A 89 -20.08 -16.82 -4.80
CA PHE A 89 -20.48 -15.44 -5.10
C PHE A 89 -20.82 -14.62 -3.84
N PHE A 90 -21.25 -15.26 -2.75
CA PHE A 90 -21.43 -14.58 -1.47
C PHE A 90 -20.09 -14.10 -0.89
N PHE A 91 -19.07 -14.97 -0.89
CA PHE A 91 -17.73 -14.60 -0.42
C PHE A 91 -17.06 -13.56 -1.33
N VAL A 92 -17.35 -13.59 -2.64
CA VAL A 92 -16.95 -12.54 -3.59
C VAL A 92 -17.53 -11.20 -3.16
N LYS A 93 -18.85 -11.12 -2.90
CA LYS A 93 -19.48 -9.88 -2.40
C LYS A 93 -18.88 -9.41 -1.07
N LEU A 94 -18.58 -10.32 -0.16
CA LEU A 94 -17.94 -9.99 1.12
C LEU A 94 -16.54 -9.40 0.91
N LYS A 95 -15.73 -9.99 0.02
CA LYS A 95 -14.39 -9.46 -0.34
C LYS A 95 -14.48 -8.06 -0.94
N ILE A 96 -15.42 -7.84 -1.86
CA ILE A 96 -15.67 -6.52 -2.46
C ILE A 96 -16.06 -5.50 -1.38
N ALA A 97 -16.96 -5.88 -0.48
CA ALA A 97 -17.42 -5.02 0.59
C ALA A 97 -16.29 -4.61 1.53
N LEU A 98 -15.42 -5.56 1.91
CA LEU A 98 -14.24 -5.31 2.73
C LEU A 98 -13.26 -4.38 2.03
N PHE A 99 -12.97 -4.64 0.75
CA PHE A 99 -12.04 -3.84 -0.02
C PHE A 99 -12.57 -2.42 -0.23
N ALA A 100 -13.80 -2.27 -0.75
CA ALA A 100 -14.42 -0.96 -0.94
C ALA A 100 -14.64 -0.22 0.38
N GLY A 101 -15.02 -0.94 1.44
CA GLY A 101 -15.16 -0.42 2.79
C GLY A 101 -13.89 0.26 3.29
N LEU A 102 -12.72 -0.30 2.96
CA LEU A 102 -11.41 0.29 3.32
C LEU A 102 -11.24 1.70 2.72
N PHE A 103 -11.59 1.88 1.44
CA PHE A 103 -11.52 3.18 0.76
C PHE A 103 -12.52 4.17 1.35
N VAL A 104 -13.76 3.73 1.56
CA VAL A 104 -14.82 4.59 2.09
C VAL A 104 -14.50 5.03 3.52
N SER A 105 -13.94 4.15 4.36
CA SER A 105 -13.50 4.50 5.71
C SER A 105 -12.16 5.24 5.76
N PHE A 106 -11.43 5.31 4.64
CA PHE A 106 -10.07 5.87 4.60
C PHE A 106 -9.97 7.28 5.19
N PRO A 107 -10.84 8.26 4.89
CA PRO A 107 -10.72 9.60 5.45
C PRO A 107 -10.76 9.62 6.98
N ILE A 108 -11.61 8.77 7.57
CA ILE A 108 -11.74 8.63 9.02
C ILE A 108 -10.50 7.92 9.57
N MET A 109 -10.05 6.83 8.94
CA MET A 109 -8.84 6.10 9.36
C MET A 109 -7.60 6.98 9.31
N ALA A 110 -7.38 7.70 8.20
CA ALA A 110 -6.28 8.62 8.02
C ALA A 110 -6.28 9.73 9.07
N TRP A 111 -7.45 10.28 9.40
CA TRP A 111 -7.58 11.26 10.48
C TRP A 111 -7.21 10.67 11.85
N GLN A 112 -7.66 9.46 12.17
CA GLN A 112 -7.32 8.81 13.45
C GLN A 112 -5.82 8.54 13.56
N ILE A 113 -5.18 8.11 12.46
CA ILE A 113 -3.73 7.90 12.37
C ILE A 113 -2.99 9.23 12.52
N TYR A 114 -3.37 10.25 11.75
CA TYR A 114 -2.76 11.58 11.84
C TYR A 114 -2.81 12.11 13.26
N ALA A 115 -3.99 12.10 13.88
CA ALA A 115 -4.13 12.68 15.19
C ALA A 115 -3.45 11.82 16.28
N PHE A 116 -3.10 10.54 16.01
CA PHE A 116 -2.24 9.73 16.88
C PHE A 116 -0.75 10.08 16.74
N VAL A 117 -0.31 10.39 15.52
CA VAL A 117 1.10 10.72 15.21
C VAL A 117 1.43 12.18 15.53
N ALA A 118 0.48 13.11 15.31
CA ALA A 118 0.66 14.55 15.50
C ALA A 118 1.13 14.98 16.91
N PRO A 119 0.72 14.33 18.02
CA PRO A 119 1.25 14.59 19.36
C PRO A 119 2.73 14.23 19.51
N GLY A 120 3.21 13.19 18.80
CA GLY A 120 4.61 12.75 18.80
C GLY A 120 5.53 13.56 17.89
N LEU A 121 4.97 14.45 17.06
CA LEU A 121 5.72 15.30 16.12
C LEU A 121 6.08 16.66 16.77
N TYR A 122 7.32 17.11 16.59
CA TYR A 122 7.81 18.39 17.12
C TYR A 122 6.88 19.55 16.69
N LYS A 123 6.56 20.47 17.62
CA LYS A 123 5.57 21.54 17.45
C LYS A 123 5.78 22.42 16.19
N ASN A 124 7.02 22.51 15.69
CA ASN A 124 7.38 23.27 14.48
C ASN A 124 7.24 22.49 13.16
N GLU A 125 6.98 21.18 13.17
CA GLU A 125 6.91 20.36 11.95
C GLU A 125 5.50 19.85 11.60
N ARG A 126 4.47 20.23 12.38
CA ARG A 126 3.09 19.73 12.21
C ARG A 126 2.50 20.05 10.83
N GLY A 127 2.79 21.24 10.27
CA GLY A 127 2.31 21.64 8.94
C GLY A 127 2.98 20.86 7.80
N ALA A 128 4.14 20.29 8.05
CA ALA A 128 4.92 19.54 7.09
C ALA A 128 4.39 18.13 6.84
N PHE A 129 3.61 17.58 7.78
CA PHE A 129 3.00 16.25 7.66
C PHE A 129 1.68 16.27 6.88
N TRP A 130 1.03 17.43 6.81
CA TRP A 130 -0.24 17.63 6.10
C TRP A 130 -0.20 17.26 4.60
N PRO A 131 0.78 17.71 3.79
CA PRO A 131 0.86 17.32 2.38
C PRO A 131 1.01 15.80 2.22
N PHE A 132 1.71 15.13 3.14
CA PHE A 132 1.84 13.67 3.11
C PHE A 132 0.51 12.97 3.39
N LEU A 133 -0.27 13.46 4.35
CA LEU A 133 -1.57 12.92 4.71
C LEU A 133 -2.59 12.98 3.56
N VAL A 134 -2.48 13.99 2.69
CA VAL A 134 -3.32 14.12 1.48
C VAL A 134 -2.72 13.36 0.30
N SER A 135 -1.40 13.36 0.14
CA SER A 135 -0.73 12.65 -0.96
C SER A 135 -0.87 11.13 -0.87
N ALA A 136 -0.88 10.56 0.34
CA ALA A 136 -1.01 9.12 0.56
C ALA A 136 -2.31 8.54 -0.02
N PRO A 137 -3.52 9.00 0.34
CA PRO A 137 -4.75 8.56 -0.30
C PRO A 137 -4.75 8.82 -1.81
N ALA A 138 -4.29 10.00 -2.24
CA ALA A 138 -4.29 10.34 -3.66
C ALA A 138 -3.44 9.36 -4.47
N LEU A 139 -2.20 9.08 -4.02
CA LEU A 139 -1.31 8.11 -4.65
C LEU A 139 -1.85 6.68 -4.56
N PHE A 140 -2.49 6.30 -3.45
CA PHE A 140 -3.14 4.99 -3.32
C PHE A 140 -4.25 4.83 -4.36
N THR A 141 -5.12 5.84 -4.50
CA THR A 141 -6.17 5.85 -5.52
C THR A 141 -5.59 5.83 -6.91
N ILE A 142 -4.53 6.59 -7.21
CA ILE A 142 -3.84 6.54 -8.51
C ILE A 142 -3.29 5.13 -8.76
N GLY A 143 -2.69 4.47 -7.77
CA GLY A 143 -2.20 3.10 -7.90
C GLY A 143 -3.30 2.09 -8.20
N VAL A 144 -4.47 2.25 -7.57
CA VAL A 144 -5.64 1.40 -7.81
C VAL A 144 -6.22 1.65 -9.20
N LEU A 145 -6.31 2.91 -9.63
CA LEU A 145 -6.74 3.26 -10.99
C LEU A 145 -5.74 2.75 -12.03
N PHE A 146 -4.44 2.81 -11.76
CA PHE A 146 -3.41 2.24 -12.63
C PHE A 146 -3.60 0.73 -12.79
N VAL A 147 -3.91 0.01 -11.72
CA VAL A 147 -4.23 -1.41 -11.83
C VAL A 147 -5.50 -1.63 -12.64
N PHE A 148 -6.55 -0.86 -12.37
CA PHE A 148 -7.84 -1.00 -13.04
C PHE A 148 -7.75 -0.76 -14.55
N TYR A 149 -7.11 0.32 -14.99
CA TYR A 149 -7.07 0.73 -16.39
C TYR A 149 -5.88 0.21 -17.19
N VAL A 150 -4.78 -0.17 -16.53
CA VAL A 150 -3.54 -0.57 -17.22
C VAL A 150 -3.20 -2.04 -16.94
N MET A 151 -3.07 -2.41 -15.66
CA MET A 151 -2.58 -3.75 -15.33
C MET A 151 -3.61 -4.84 -15.58
N MET A 152 -4.87 -4.66 -15.19
CA MET A 152 -5.90 -5.69 -15.35
C MET A 152 -6.17 -6.02 -16.81
N PRO A 153 -6.35 -5.05 -17.74
CA PRO A 153 -6.49 -5.36 -19.15
C PRO A 153 -5.27 -6.09 -19.71
N LEU A 154 -4.06 -5.70 -19.30
CA LEU A 154 -2.81 -6.32 -19.76
C LEU A 154 -2.68 -7.78 -19.31
N VAL A 155 -2.93 -8.06 -18.02
CA VAL A 155 -2.86 -9.41 -17.46
C VAL A 155 -3.95 -10.30 -18.07
N MET A 156 -5.16 -9.76 -18.27
CA MET A 156 -6.25 -10.50 -18.92
C MET A 156 -5.96 -10.76 -20.40
N ALA A 157 -5.43 -9.79 -21.14
CA ALA A 157 -5.03 -9.99 -22.54
C ALA A 157 -3.96 -11.08 -22.66
N PHE A 158 -2.97 -11.09 -21.77
CA PHE A 158 -1.98 -12.17 -21.71
C PHE A 158 -2.65 -13.52 -21.40
N ALA A 159 -3.51 -13.60 -20.38
CA ALA A 159 -4.21 -14.83 -20.02
C ALA A 159 -5.04 -15.41 -21.19
N LEU A 160 -5.72 -14.54 -21.94
CA LEU A 160 -6.51 -14.94 -23.11
C LEU A 160 -5.65 -15.35 -24.30
N SER A 161 -4.46 -14.74 -24.48
CA SER A 161 -3.52 -15.14 -25.54
C SER A 161 -2.96 -16.56 -25.37
N GLN A 162 -3.13 -17.17 -24.18
CA GLN A 162 -2.72 -18.54 -23.91
C GLN A 162 -3.76 -19.59 -24.35
N GLN A 163 -4.93 -19.18 -24.84
CA GLN A 163 -5.91 -20.12 -25.38
C GLN A 163 -5.36 -20.79 -26.64
N GLN A 164 -5.69 -22.08 -26.80
CA GLN A 164 -5.27 -22.87 -27.95
C GLN A 164 -6.52 -23.35 -28.70
N ALA A 165 -6.66 -22.92 -29.94
CA ALA A 165 -7.68 -23.45 -30.83
C ALA A 165 -7.45 -24.96 -31.06
N GLY A 166 -8.50 -25.76 -30.93
CA GLY A 166 -8.44 -27.20 -31.23
C GLY A 166 -8.21 -27.46 -32.73
N GLY A 167 -7.51 -28.55 -33.04
CA GLY A 167 -7.23 -28.99 -34.41
C GLY A 167 -7.04 -30.51 -34.49
N MET A 168 -6.82 -31.06 -35.70
CA MET A 168 -6.70 -32.52 -35.92
C MET A 168 -5.62 -33.20 -35.04
N ASP A 169 -4.57 -32.48 -34.66
CA ASP A 169 -3.48 -32.96 -33.78
C ASP A 169 -3.30 -32.12 -32.49
N ALA A 170 -4.26 -31.26 -32.14
CA ALA A 170 -4.13 -30.33 -31.01
C ALA A 170 -5.39 -30.30 -30.12
N VAL A 171 -5.18 -30.45 -28.81
CA VAL A 171 -6.24 -30.33 -27.80
C VAL A 171 -6.69 -28.87 -27.71
N GLN A 172 -8.01 -28.65 -27.69
CA GLN A 172 -8.60 -27.34 -27.44
C GLN A 172 -8.41 -26.93 -25.98
N ILE A 173 -7.87 -25.73 -25.75
CA ILE A 173 -7.68 -25.16 -24.42
C ILE A 173 -8.42 -23.83 -24.37
N GLU A 174 -9.42 -23.76 -23.50
CA GLU A 174 -10.30 -22.59 -23.35
C GLU A 174 -10.21 -22.00 -21.94
N ALA A 175 -10.22 -20.67 -21.84
CA ALA A 175 -10.10 -19.96 -20.58
C ALA A 175 -11.45 -19.89 -19.85
N GLN A 176 -11.63 -20.76 -18.86
CA GLN A 176 -12.83 -20.78 -17.99
C GLN A 176 -12.54 -20.07 -16.67
N ILE A 177 -12.64 -18.74 -16.68
CA ILE A 177 -12.23 -17.89 -15.55
C ILE A 177 -13.32 -17.86 -14.46
N LYS A 178 -12.92 -18.17 -13.22
CA LYS A 178 -13.82 -18.11 -12.07
C LYS A 178 -13.98 -16.68 -11.55
N VAL A 179 -15.18 -16.35 -11.09
CA VAL A 179 -15.48 -15.06 -10.45
C VAL A 179 -14.57 -14.81 -9.25
N SER A 180 -14.37 -15.83 -8.41
CA SER A 180 -13.56 -15.71 -7.20
C SER A 180 -12.08 -15.49 -7.49
N GLU A 181 -11.53 -16.15 -8.50
CA GLU A 181 -10.12 -16.01 -8.91
C GLU A 181 -9.87 -14.64 -9.52
N TYR A 182 -10.72 -14.22 -10.46
CA TYR A 182 -10.65 -12.88 -11.05
C TYR A 182 -10.68 -11.78 -9.99
N LEU A 183 -11.64 -11.85 -9.07
CA LEU A 183 -11.76 -10.86 -8.01
C LEU A 183 -10.56 -10.91 -7.05
N SER A 184 -10.10 -12.10 -6.68
CA SER A 184 -8.98 -12.24 -5.74
C SER A 184 -7.69 -11.68 -6.35
N LEU A 185 -7.44 -11.95 -7.63
CA LEU A 185 -6.33 -11.35 -8.38
C LEU A 185 -6.48 -9.82 -8.45
N SER A 186 -7.66 -9.32 -8.80
CA SER A 186 -7.92 -7.88 -8.90
C SER A 186 -7.65 -7.17 -7.58
N ILE A 187 -8.21 -7.66 -6.47
CA ILE A 187 -8.01 -7.10 -5.12
C ILE A 187 -6.55 -7.21 -4.70
N ALA A 188 -5.89 -8.34 -4.95
CA ALA A 188 -4.49 -8.55 -4.61
C ALA A 188 -3.58 -7.55 -5.33
N LEU A 189 -3.75 -7.39 -6.65
CA LEU A 189 -2.99 -6.43 -7.45
C LEU A 189 -3.29 -4.99 -7.03
N MET A 190 -4.56 -4.61 -6.88
CA MET A 190 -4.92 -3.26 -6.43
C MET A 190 -4.34 -2.94 -5.05
N THR A 191 -4.31 -3.92 -4.14
CA THR A 191 -3.70 -3.77 -2.81
C THR A 191 -2.18 -3.65 -2.92
N ALA A 192 -1.52 -4.55 -3.65
CA ALA A 192 -0.07 -4.55 -3.81
C ALA A 192 0.44 -3.27 -4.48
N PHE A 193 -0.23 -2.81 -5.54
CA PHE A 193 0.12 -1.59 -6.25
C PHE A 193 -0.29 -0.34 -5.48
N GLY A 194 -1.48 -0.31 -4.88
CA GLY A 194 -1.89 0.79 -4.01
C GLY A 194 -0.86 1.04 -2.90
N LEU A 195 -0.38 -0.03 -2.26
CA LEU A 195 0.69 0.04 -1.26
C LEU A 195 2.05 0.41 -1.87
N SER A 196 2.38 -0.11 -3.05
CA SER A 196 3.62 0.25 -3.75
C SER A 196 3.67 1.73 -4.15
N PHE A 197 2.52 2.33 -4.49
CA PHE A 197 2.38 3.77 -4.73
C PHE A 197 2.57 4.63 -3.48
N GLN A 198 2.67 4.02 -2.29
CA GLN A 198 3.09 4.71 -1.07
C GLN A 198 4.61 4.81 -0.93
N LEU A 199 5.40 4.09 -1.74
CA LEU A 199 6.88 4.17 -1.69
C LEU A 199 7.40 5.61 -1.79
N PRO A 200 6.92 6.47 -2.72
CA PRO A 200 7.35 7.86 -2.80
C PRO A 200 7.08 8.65 -1.52
N VAL A 201 5.91 8.45 -0.91
CA VAL A 201 5.50 9.13 0.34
C VAL A 201 6.39 8.68 1.48
N VAL A 202 6.56 7.37 1.65
CA VAL A 202 7.34 6.78 2.74
C VAL A 202 8.81 7.16 2.63
N LEU A 203 9.41 7.03 1.44
CA LEU A 203 10.83 7.35 1.25
C LEU A 203 11.08 8.86 1.36
N ALA A 204 10.15 9.72 0.91
CA ALA A 204 10.25 11.16 1.12
C ALA A 204 10.20 11.53 2.61
N LEU A 205 9.32 10.88 3.40
CA LEU A 205 9.26 11.06 4.84
C LEU A 205 10.54 10.59 5.55
N LEU A 206 11.05 9.42 5.19
CA LEU A 206 12.31 8.91 5.73
C LEU A 206 13.51 9.80 5.35
N GLY A 207 13.51 10.33 4.12
CA GLY A 207 14.53 11.27 3.65
C GLY A 207 14.50 12.57 4.43
N ARG A 208 13.30 13.11 4.67
CA ARG A 208 13.10 14.29 5.51
C ARG A 208 13.56 14.08 6.95
N ALA A 209 13.31 12.89 7.51
CA ALA A 209 13.74 12.53 8.85
C ALA A 209 15.26 12.27 8.96
N GLY A 210 16.01 12.36 7.85
CA GLY A 210 17.44 12.06 7.81
C GLY A 210 17.78 10.58 7.96
N LEU A 211 16.79 9.68 7.88
CA LEU A 211 16.98 8.23 8.04
C LEU A 211 17.53 7.57 6.76
N VAL A 212 17.23 8.15 5.60
CA VAL A 212 17.74 7.69 4.30
C VAL A 212 18.20 8.89 3.49
N SER A 213 19.20 8.70 2.63
CA SER A 213 19.64 9.71 1.68
C SER A 213 19.45 9.27 0.23
N ALA A 214 19.40 10.20 -0.71
CA ALA A 214 19.30 9.88 -2.14
C ALA A 214 20.50 9.01 -2.59
N GLU A 215 21.69 9.22 -2.02
CA GLU A 215 22.85 8.38 -2.27
C GLU A 215 22.67 6.95 -1.74
N THR A 216 22.13 6.80 -0.53
CA THR A 216 21.84 5.49 0.07
C THR A 216 20.84 4.71 -0.78
N LEU A 217 19.77 5.36 -1.24
CA LEU A 217 18.79 4.75 -2.13
C LEU A 217 19.37 4.39 -3.50
N ARG A 218 20.24 5.24 -4.07
CA ARG A 218 20.94 4.91 -5.33
C ARG A 218 21.83 3.68 -5.20
N LYS A 219 22.56 3.52 -4.10
CA LYS A 219 23.35 2.30 -3.80
C LYS A 219 22.44 1.09 -3.56
N GLY A 220 21.22 1.34 -3.07
CA GLY A 220 20.18 0.35 -2.76
C GLY A 220 19.45 -0.27 -3.97
N ARG A 221 19.63 0.25 -5.20
CA ARG A 221 18.88 -0.18 -6.41
C ARG A 221 18.85 -1.70 -6.62
N LYS A 222 19.98 -2.37 -6.45
CA LYS A 222 20.08 -3.84 -6.61
C LYS A 222 19.21 -4.60 -5.60
N TYR A 223 19.08 -4.10 -4.36
CA TYR A 223 18.23 -4.69 -3.34
C TYR A 223 16.76 -4.36 -3.58
N ALA A 224 16.46 -3.14 -4.04
CA ALA A 224 15.11 -2.74 -4.42
C ALA A 224 14.56 -3.62 -5.53
N ILE A 225 15.33 -3.88 -6.60
CA ILE A 225 14.90 -4.76 -7.70
C ILE A 225 14.55 -6.16 -7.19
N VAL A 226 15.37 -6.75 -6.31
CA VAL A 226 15.10 -8.08 -5.74
C VAL A 226 13.84 -8.06 -4.87
N GLY A 227 13.66 -7.03 -4.03
CA GLY A 227 12.45 -6.87 -3.22
C GLY A 227 11.18 -6.72 -4.07
N ILE A 228 11.25 -5.92 -5.13
CA ILE A 228 10.13 -5.71 -6.06
C ILE A 228 9.79 -7.01 -6.78
N LEU A 229 10.78 -7.74 -7.29
CA LEU A 229 10.58 -9.02 -7.95
C LEU A 229 9.96 -10.06 -7.01
N ALA A 230 10.35 -10.07 -5.73
CA ALA A 230 9.78 -10.96 -4.73
C ALA A 230 8.31 -10.64 -4.44
N VAL A 231 7.96 -9.35 -4.31
CA VAL A 231 6.56 -8.92 -4.14
C VAL A 231 5.73 -9.23 -5.39
N ALA A 232 6.27 -8.97 -6.58
CA ALA A 232 5.61 -9.31 -7.85
C ALA A 232 5.35 -10.82 -7.95
N ALA A 233 6.32 -11.66 -7.59
CA ALA A 233 6.17 -13.12 -7.60
C ALA A 233 5.09 -13.64 -6.62
N PHE A 234 4.79 -12.91 -5.54
CA PHE A 234 3.69 -13.24 -4.64
C PHE A 234 2.34 -12.72 -5.15
N ALA A 235 2.34 -11.58 -5.85
CA ALA A 235 1.13 -10.92 -6.32
C ALA A 235 0.58 -11.50 -7.62
N THR A 236 1.42 -12.10 -8.46
CA THR A 236 0.99 -12.82 -9.67
C THR A 236 1.30 -14.30 -9.62
N PRO A 237 0.61 -15.09 -10.46
CA PRO A 237 1.08 -16.42 -10.82
C PRO A 237 2.57 -16.40 -11.24
N PRO A 238 3.28 -17.54 -11.15
CA PRO A 238 4.68 -17.64 -11.53
C PRO A 238 4.85 -17.63 -13.04
N ASP A 239 4.52 -16.51 -13.69
CA ASP A 239 4.72 -16.25 -15.09
C ASP A 239 5.70 -15.07 -15.29
N PHE A 240 6.76 -15.31 -16.07
CA PHE A 240 7.87 -14.37 -16.20
C PHE A 240 7.47 -13.05 -16.87
N ILE A 241 6.53 -13.11 -17.81
CA ILE A 241 6.10 -11.94 -18.60
C ILE A 241 5.32 -10.97 -17.70
N SER A 242 4.26 -11.44 -17.02
CA SER A 242 3.48 -10.57 -16.12
C SER A 242 4.32 -10.12 -14.93
N GLN A 243 5.23 -10.94 -14.42
CA GLN A 243 6.14 -10.55 -13.34
C GLN A 243 7.03 -9.37 -13.74
N ILE A 244 7.60 -9.37 -14.95
CA ILE A 244 8.37 -8.22 -15.46
C ILE A 244 7.47 -7.01 -15.68
N MET A 245 6.30 -7.20 -16.28
CA MET A 245 5.33 -6.11 -16.53
C MET A 245 4.93 -5.40 -15.24
N LEU A 246 4.86 -6.10 -14.11
CA LEU A 246 4.58 -5.52 -12.79
C LEU A 246 5.82 -4.90 -12.12
N THR A 247 7.00 -5.44 -12.39
CA THR A 247 8.25 -4.95 -11.79
C THR A 247 8.61 -3.56 -12.32
N VAL A 248 8.43 -3.31 -13.62
CA VAL A 248 8.75 -2.04 -14.28
C VAL A 248 8.08 -0.83 -13.61
N PRO A 249 6.74 -0.78 -13.42
CA PRO A 249 6.07 0.36 -12.81
C PRO A 249 6.50 0.57 -11.35
N VAL A 250 6.66 -0.49 -10.55
CA VAL A 250 7.09 -0.35 -9.15
C VAL A 250 8.54 0.13 -9.05
N TYR A 251 9.42 -0.33 -9.94
CA TYR A 251 10.79 0.21 -10.02
C TYR A 251 10.79 1.68 -10.46
N GLY A 252 9.89 2.06 -11.38
CA GLY A 252 9.66 3.46 -11.73
C GLY A 252 9.28 4.33 -10.53
N LEU A 253 8.39 3.85 -9.65
CA LEU A 253 8.05 4.54 -8.40
C LEU A 253 9.26 4.68 -7.47
N TYR A 254 10.12 3.66 -7.40
CA TYR A 254 11.36 3.73 -6.63
C TYR A 254 12.31 4.82 -7.15
N GLU A 255 12.46 4.94 -8.47
CA GLU A 255 13.26 6.01 -9.08
C GLU A 255 12.67 7.40 -8.85
N ILE A 256 11.34 7.53 -8.96
CA ILE A 256 10.62 8.77 -8.61
C ILE A 256 10.88 9.14 -7.14
N SER A 257 10.89 8.14 -6.26
CA SER A 257 11.17 8.33 -4.83
C SER A 257 12.58 8.87 -4.60
N ILE A 258 13.59 8.30 -5.27
CA ILE A 258 14.98 8.80 -5.21
C ILE A 258 15.05 10.26 -5.68
N TRP A 259 14.33 10.58 -6.75
CA TRP A 259 14.30 11.93 -7.28
C TRP A 259 13.68 12.92 -6.28
N ILE A 260 12.54 12.60 -5.68
CA ILE A 260 11.88 13.42 -4.65
C ILE A 260 12.83 13.68 -3.48
N VAL A 261 13.46 12.63 -2.93
CA VAL A 261 14.41 12.76 -1.81
C VAL A 261 15.58 13.67 -2.20
N SER A 262 16.14 13.52 -3.41
CA SER A 262 17.26 14.36 -3.85
C SER A 262 16.90 15.84 -3.99
N VAL A 263 15.67 16.15 -4.41
CA VAL A 263 15.19 17.54 -4.50
C VAL A 263 15.00 18.12 -3.10
N MET A 264 14.50 17.32 -2.16
CA MET A 264 14.32 17.74 -0.76
C MET A 264 15.65 18.01 -0.07
N GLU A 265 16.64 17.12 -0.23
CA GLU A 265 18.00 17.30 0.29
C GLU A 265 18.64 18.59 -0.25
N ARG A 266 18.52 18.85 -1.55
CA ARG A 266 19.10 20.05 -2.17
C ARG A 266 18.47 21.33 -1.62
N LYS A 267 17.14 21.36 -1.47
CA LYS A 267 16.44 22.53 -0.90
C LYS A 267 16.84 22.78 0.56
N ALA A 268 16.97 21.74 1.36
CA ALA A 268 17.42 21.88 2.74
C ALA A 268 18.84 22.47 2.83
N ALA A 269 19.75 22.02 1.96
CA ALA A 269 21.11 22.56 1.89
C ALA A 269 21.16 24.02 1.39
N GLU A 270 20.28 24.40 0.46
CA GLU A 270 20.13 25.79 -0.01
C GLU A 270 19.63 26.72 1.13
N GLU A 271 18.60 26.31 1.88
CA GLU A 271 18.07 27.07 3.02
C GLU A 271 19.12 27.26 4.13
N GLU A 272 19.89 26.22 4.45
CA GLU A 272 20.98 26.30 5.43
C GLU A 272 22.12 27.23 4.96
N ALA A 273 22.42 27.23 3.66
CA ALA A 273 23.41 28.13 3.07
C ALA A 273 22.95 29.60 3.05
N GLU A 274 21.65 29.87 2.92
CA GLU A 274 21.09 31.22 3.04
C GLU A 274 21.09 31.71 4.49
N LEU A 275 20.72 30.85 5.44
CA LEU A 275 20.79 31.14 6.88
C LEU A 275 22.20 31.47 7.35
N ASN A 276 23.22 30.77 6.84
CA ASN A 276 24.62 31.03 7.18
C ASN A 276 25.20 32.29 6.51
N LYS A 277 24.51 32.86 5.51
CA LYS A 277 24.92 34.11 4.84
C LYS A 277 24.24 35.36 5.42
N ALA A 278 23.17 35.19 6.19
CA ALA A 278 22.43 36.26 6.87
C ALA A 278 23.00 36.54 8.26
#